data_AF-I1W177-F1
#
_entry.id   AF-I1W177-F1
#
_cell.length_a   1.000
_cell.length_b   1.000
_cell.length_c   1.000
_cell.angle_alpha   90.00
_cell.angle_beta   90.00
_cell.angle_gamma   90.00
#
_symmetry.space_group_name_H-M   'P 1'
#
loop_
_entity.id
_entity.type
_entity.pdbx_description
1 polymer ?
#
loop_
_entity_poly.entity_id
_entity_poly.type
_entity_poly.pdbx_seq_one_letter_code
_entity_poly.pdbx_strand_id
1 'polypeptide(L)'
;FTGDFHAIGSANNLLAALIDNHIYWGNEAGIDPRRITWRRCLDMNDRALRSIVSSLGGIGNGFPREDGFNITVASEIMAILCLATSYEDLERRLAAIVIGATRHKNPVRAGAFKAEGALAALLKDALKPNLVQTLENNPAFVHGGPFANIAHGCNSAIATKLALKLSDYVVTEAGFGADLGAEKFFDIKCRQAGLHPDMAVIVATVRALKFHGGMAKGDLEGSDAGAVRRGLPNLWRHVSNINRFGVPSIVALNRFRSDTDEEIQTVIDGCHAIGVKAIVCEHWSNGSRGAEDLARAVA
;
A
#
# COMPACT_ATOMS: atom_id res chain seq x y z
N PHE A 1 -16.83 -4.63 -3.87
CA PHE A 1 -16.87 -3.16 -4.04
C PHE A 1 -17.25 -2.88 -5.49
N THR A 2 -16.40 -2.24 -6.31
CA THR A 2 -16.71 -1.87 -7.71
C THR A 2 -16.14 -2.83 -8.76
N GLY A 3 -15.38 -3.84 -8.35
CA GLY A 3 -14.82 -4.87 -9.25
C GLY A 3 -13.33 -4.71 -9.55
N ASP A 4 -12.67 -3.68 -9.02
CA ASP A 4 -11.26 -3.37 -9.31
C ASP A 4 -10.32 -4.56 -9.10
N PHE A 5 -10.45 -5.27 -7.98
CA PHE A 5 -9.57 -6.41 -7.68
C PHE A 5 -9.85 -7.60 -8.61
N HIS A 6 -11.08 -7.79 -9.06
CA HIS A 6 -11.39 -8.80 -10.07
C HIS A 6 -10.77 -8.44 -11.42
N ALA A 7 -10.77 -7.16 -11.79
CA ALA A 7 -10.13 -6.66 -13.01
C ALA A 7 -8.61 -6.89 -12.96
N ILE A 8 -7.97 -6.55 -11.84
CA ILE A 8 -6.54 -6.80 -11.59
C ILE A 8 -6.22 -8.30 -11.63
N GLY A 9 -7.02 -9.13 -10.98
CA GLY A 9 -6.85 -10.58 -11.01
C GLY A 9 -6.98 -11.14 -12.42
N SER A 10 -7.94 -10.65 -13.20
CA SER A 10 -8.16 -11.03 -14.60
C SER A 10 -6.98 -10.64 -15.47
N ALA A 11 -6.47 -9.41 -15.36
CA ALA A 11 -5.29 -8.96 -16.08
C ALA A 11 -4.05 -9.78 -15.69
N ASN A 12 -3.83 -10.04 -14.41
CA ASN A 12 -2.66 -10.81 -13.94
C ASN A 12 -2.67 -12.23 -14.52
N ASN A 13 -3.83 -12.87 -14.48
CA ASN A 13 -3.99 -14.24 -14.94
C ASN A 13 -4.05 -14.34 -16.47
N LEU A 14 -4.50 -13.30 -17.18
CA LEU A 14 -4.33 -13.19 -18.63
C LEU A 14 -2.84 -13.18 -18.99
N LEU A 15 -2.01 -12.38 -18.32
CA LEU A 15 -0.57 -12.38 -18.57
C LEU A 15 0.05 -13.76 -18.30
N ALA A 16 -0.32 -14.42 -17.19
CA ALA A 16 0.14 -15.78 -16.91
C ALA A 16 -0.29 -16.79 -18.00
N ALA A 17 -1.52 -16.69 -18.50
CA ALA A 17 -2.02 -17.55 -19.57
C ALA A 17 -1.29 -17.30 -20.90
N LEU A 18 -1.01 -16.04 -21.25
CA LEU A 18 -0.26 -15.68 -22.46
C LEU A 18 1.18 -16.21 -22.42
N ILE A 19 1.82 -16.20 -21.25
CA ILE A 19 3.18 -16.75 -21.05
C ILE A 19 3.20 -18.24 -21.37
N ASP A 20 2.34 -19.03 -20.73
CA ASP A 20 2.29 -20.48 -20.94
C ASP A 20 1.84 -20.83 -22.38
N ASN A 21 0.91 -20.05 -22.96
CA ASN A 21 0.49 -20.20 -24.36
C ASN A 21 1.62 -19.90 -25.35
N HIS A 22 2.44 -18.88 -25.09
CA HIS A 22 3.60 -18.57 -25.94
C HIS A 22 4.62 -19.70 -25.93
N ILE A 23 4.84 -20.30 -24.75
CA ILE A 23 5.73 -21.46 -24.61
C ILE A 23 5.15 -22.66 -25.38
N TYR A 24 3.85 -22.89 -25.27
CA TYR A 24 3.13 -23.97 -25.95
C TYR A 24 3.32 -23.93 -27.48
N TRP A 25 3.15 -22.76 -28.10
CA TRP A 25 3.11 -22.64 -29.57
C TRP A 25 4.46 -22.44 -30.26
N GLY A 26 5.57 -22.38 -29.52
CA GLY A 26 6.90 -22.31 -30.14
C GLY A 26 7.97 -21.58 -29.33
N ASN A 27 7.58 -20.87 -28.26
CA ASN A 27 8.49 -20.17 -27.36
C ASN A 27 9.51 -19.28 -28.08
N GLU A 28 9.07 -18.49 -29.08
CA GLU A 28 9.97 -17.62 -29.87
C GLU A 28 10.72 -16.60 -29.01
N ALA A 29 10.17 -16.26 -27.84
CA ALA A 29 10.80 -15.35 -26.88
C ALA A 29 11.94 -16.03 -26.09
N GLY A 30 12.09 -17.35 -26.24
CA GLY A 30 13.14 -18.14 -25.61
C GLY A 30 13.08 -18.13 -24.08
N ILE A 31 11.90 -17.93 -23.48
CA ILE A 31 11.76 -17.88 -22.03
C ILE A 31 12.06 -19.27 -21.44
N ASP A 32 12.87 -19.30 -20.39
CA ASP A 32 13.17 -20.53 -19.66
C ASP A 32 12.06 -20.76 -18.63
N PRO A 33 11.27 -21.86 -18.70
CA PRO A 33 10.17 -22.11 -17.77
C PRO A 33 10.59 -22.15 -16.29
N ARG A 34 11.87 -22.43 -16.01
CA ARG A 34 12.45 -22.46 -14.66
C ARG A 34 12.84 -21.07 -14.14
N ARG A 35 12.76 -20.04 -14.99
CA ARG A 35 13.13 -18.65 -14.69
C ARG A 35 11.95 -17.70 -14.87
N ILE A 36 10.73 -18.22 -14.94
CA ILE A 36 9.52 -17.41 -14.88
C ILE A 36 9.39 -16.92 -13.45
N THR A 37 9.27 -15.60 -13.30
CA THR A 37 9.06 -14.92 -12.01
C THR A 37 7.61 -14.48 -11.86
N TRP A 38 6.89 -14.34 -12.97
CA TRP A 38 5.46 -14.03 -12.97
C TRP A 38 4.64 -15.19 -12.39
N ARG A 39 3.82 -14.87 -11.40
CA ARG A 39 2.94 -15.82 -10.70
C ARG A 39 1.49 -15.53 -11.02
N ARG A 40 0.64 -16.55 -10.88
CA ARG A 40 -0.82 -16.38 -10.92
C ARG A 40 -1.30 -15.67 -9.66
N CYS A 41 -2.54 -15.20 -9.63
CA CYS A 41 -3.11 -14.61 -8.42
C CYS A 41 -4.59 -14.94 -8.22
N LEU A 42 -5.01 -14.90 -6.96
CA LEU A 42 -6.38 -15.10 -6.53
C LEU A 42 -6.61 -14.32 -5.24
N ASP A 43 -7.73 -13.61 -5.14
CA ASP A 43 -8.07 -12.85 -3.92
C ASP A 43 -8.72 -13.76 -2.87
N MET A 44 -7.97 -14.76 -2.42
CA MET A 44 -8.39 -15.69 -1.38
C MET A 44 -7.21 -16.12 -0.52
N ASN A 45 -7.47 -16.38 0.76
CA ASN A 45 -6.45 -16.87 1.69
C ASN A 45 -6.23 -18.39 1.52
N ASP A 46 -5.79 -18.79 0.33
CA ASP A 46 -5.57 -20.19 -0.03
C ASP A 46 -4.08 -20.57 0.06
N ARG A 47 -3.73 -21.28 1.14
CA ARG A 47 -2.34 -21.74 1.35
C ARG A 47 -1.94 -22.86 0.38
N ALA A 48 -2.89 -23.61 -0.19
CA ALA A 48 -2.60 -24.79 -1.01
C ALA A 48 -1.99 -24.39 -2.36
N LEU A 49 -2.29 -23.18 -2.84
CA LEU A 49 -1.80 -22.66 -4.11
C LEU A 49 -0.43 -21.97 -4.03
N ARG A 50 0.23 -21.99 -2.86
CA ARG A 50 1.55 -21.36 -2.67
C ARG A 50 2.65 -21.97 -3.53
N SER A 51 2.57 -23.26 -3.80
CA SER A 51 3.52 -23.99 -4.66
C SER A 51 2.76 -25.09 -5.38
N ILE A 52 2.77 -25.05 -6.71
CA ILE A 52 2.09 -26.02 -7.57
C ILE A 52 3.02 -26.45 -8.71
N VAL A 53 2.63 -27.53 -9.38
CA VAL A 53 3.13 -27.85 -10.72
C VAL A 53 1.96 -27.67 -11.69
N SER A 54 2.13 -26.83 -12.71
CA SER A 54 1.11 -26.56 -13.73
C SER A 54 1.38 -27.35 -15.01
N SER A 55 0.41 -27.31 -15.94
CA SER A 55 0.56 -27.82 -17.31
C SER A 55 0.87 -29.33 -17.39
N LEU A 56 0.26 -30.11 -16.49
CA LEU A 56 0.31 -31.58 -16.50
C LEU A 56 -0.77 -32.17 -17.43
N GLY A 57 -0.67 -33.47 -17.73
CA GLY A 57 -1.70 -34.20 -18.49
C GLY A 57 -1.37 -34.46 -19.97
N GLY A 58 -0.09 -34.39 -20.36
CA GLY A 58 0.37 -34.79 -21.68
C GLY A 58 0.43 -33.65 -22.70
N ILE A 59 0.70 -34.00 -23.96
CA ILE A 59 1.06 -33.06 -25.04
C ILE A 59 0.01 -31.94 -25.24
N GLY A 60 -1.28 -32.26 -25.12
CA GLY A 60 -2.36 -31.29 -25.29
C GLY A 60 -2.38 -30.15 -24.26
N ASN A 61 -1.71 -30.33 -23.10
CA ASN A 61 -1.79 -29.41 -21.96
C ASN A 61 -0.51 -28.57 -21.74
N GLY A 62 0.51 -28.77 -22.58
CA GLY A 62 1.74 -27.98 -22.59
C GLY A 62 2.91 -28.56 -21.82
N PHE A 63 3.78 -27.66 -21.32
CA PHE A 63 5.07 -28.01 -20.73
C PHE A 63 5.03 -27.85 -19.21
N PRO A 64 5.23 -28.92 -18.42
CA PRO A 64 5.20 -28.86 -16.97
C PRO A 64 6.23 -27.85 -16.40
N ARG A 65 5.82 -27.08 -15.40
CA ARG A 65 6.70 -26.19 -14.63
C ARG A 65 6.21 -25.98 -13.22
N GLU A 66 7.12 -25.58 -12.33
CA GLU A 66 6.76 -25.05 -11.03
C GLU A 66 6.10 -23.68 -11.18
N ASP A 67 5.09 -23.44 -10.36
CA ASP A 67 4.34 -22.18 -10.32
C ASP A 67 3.75 -21.93 -8.93
N GLY A 68 3.00 -20.85 -8.78
CA GLY A 68 2.06 -20.71 -7.67
C GLY A 68 1.30 -19.42 -7.72
N PHE A 69 0.45 -19.22 -6.73
CA PHE A 69 -0.43 -18.06 -6.62
C PHE A 69 0.04 -17.11 -5.54
N ASN A 70 -0.17 -15.82 -5.79
CA ASN A 70 -0.15 -14.77 -4.78
C ASN A 70 -1.59 -14.29 -4.51
N ILE A 71 -1.81 -13.65 -3.36
CA ILE A 71 -3.04 -12.87 -3.17
C ILE A 71 -3.04 -11.68 -4.15
N THR A 72 -4.18 -11.30 -4.71
CA THR A 72 -4.26 -10.30 -5.81
C THR A 72 -3.57 -8.97 -5.50
N VAL A 73 -3.66 -8.49 -4.26
CA VAL A 73 -3.00 -7.24 -3.80
C VAL A 73 -1.47 -7.27 -3.85
N ALA A 74 -0.87 -8.46 -3.96
CA ALA A 74 0.57 -8.66 -4.15
C ALA A 74 1.00 -8.68 -5.62
N SER A 75 0.07 -8.60 -6.57
CA SER A 75 0.40 -8.51 -8.00
C SER A 75 1.12 -7.19 -8.32
N GLU A 76 2.12 -7.24 -9.20
CA GLU A 76 2.73 -6.03 -9.75
C GLU A 76 1.72 -5.17 -10.52
N ILE A 77 0.64 -5.76 -11.07
CA ILE A 77 -0.45 -5.01 -11.69
C ILE A 77 -1.15 -4.09 -10.69
N MET A 78 -1.32 -4.53 -9.43
CA MET A 78 -1.86 -3.67 -8.36
C MET A 78 -0.94 -2.46 -8.12
N ALA A 79 0.37 -2.70 -8.03
CA ALA A 79 1.34 -1.63 -7.83
C ALA A 79 1.38 -0.65 -9.02
N ILE A 80 1.32 -1.18 -10.25
CA ILE A 80 1.26 -0.39 -11.49
C ILE A 80 -0.01 0.45 -11.53
N LEU A 81 -1.18 -0.13 -11.25
CA LEU A 81 -2.45 0.61 -11.21
C LEU A 81 -2.39 1.75 -10.18
N CYS A 82 -1.77 1.51 -9.02
CA CYS A 82 -1.60 2.55 -8.00
C CYS A 82 -0.61 3.65 -8.37
N LEU A 83 0.36 3.40 -9.27
CA LEU A 83 1.36 4.39 -9.67
C LEU A 83 1.09 5.02 -11.04
N ALA A 84 0.19 4.45 -11.83
CA ALA A 84 -0.20 5.00 -13.12
C ALA A 84 -0.85 6.37 -12.93
N THR A 85 -0.55 7.29 -13.84
CA THR A 85 -1.08 8.68 -13.84
C THR A 85 -2.03 8.95 -15.00
N SER A 86 -2.08 8.05 -15.99
CA SER A 86 -3.02 8.05 -17.12
C SER A 86 -3.17 6.63 -17.66
N TYR A 87 -4.08 6.42 -18.62
CA TYR A 87 -4.25 5.14 -19.30
C TYR A 87 -3.01 4.77 -20.15
N GLU A 88 -2.36 5.75 -20.78
CA GLU A 88 -1.14 5.56 -21.56
C GLU A 88 0.06 5.23 -20.66
N ASP A 89 0.13 5.83 -19.47
CA ASP A 89 1.14 5.48 -18.46
C ASP A 89 0.92 4.04 -17.93
N LEU A 90 -0.34 3.65 -17.72
CA LEU A 90 -0.71 2.27 -17.37
C LEU A 90 -0.21 1.28 -18.43
N GLU A 91 -0.55 1.49 -19.71
CA GLU A 91 -0.12 0.61 -20.82
C GLU A 91 1.40 0.50 -20.90
N ARG A 92 2.13 1.62 -20.83
CA ARG A 92 3.58 1.63 -20.86
C ARG A 92 4.19 0.82 -19.71
N ARG A 93 3.65 0.95 -18.50
CA ARG A 93 4.12 0.22 -17.32
C ARG A 93 3.84 -1.27 -17.42
N LEU A 94 2.64 -1.65 -17.91
CA LEU A 94 2.28 -3.05 -18.15
C LEU A 94 3.22 -3.70 -19.16
N ALA A 95 3.55 -3.01 -20.27
CA ALA A 95 4.49 -3.52 -21.27
C ALA A 95 5.91 -3.75 -20.70
N ALA A 96 6.29 -2.95 -19.70
CA ALA A 96 7.62 -2.97 -19.09
C ALA A 96 7.82 -4.08 -18.05
N ILE A 97 6.76 -4.74 -17.57
CA ILE A 97 6.85 -5.83 -16.58
C ILE A 97 7.86 -6.88 -17.04
N VAL A 98 8.82 -7.24 -16.18
CA VAL A 98 9.74 -8.35 -16.44
C VAL A 98 9.09 -9.62 -15.89
N ILE A 99 8.78 -10.57 -16.77
CA ILE A 99 8.04 -11.78 -16.40
C ILE A 99 8.96 -12.98 -16.11
N GLY A 100 10.23 -12.89 -16.50
CA GLY A 100 11.21 -13.95 -16.36
C GLY A 100 12.45 -13.69 -17.21
N ALA A 101 13.21 -14.74 -17.48
CA ALA A 101 14.43 -14.64 -18.27
C ALA A 101 14.62 -15.81 -19.24
N THR A 102 15.40 -15.57 -20.29
CA THR A 102 15.85 -16.61 -21.22
C THR A 102 16.89 -17.53 -20.57
N ARG A 103 17.27 -18.62 -21.25
CA ARG A 103 18.37 -19.51 -20.82
C ARG A 103 19.70 -18.77 -20.63
N HIS A 104 19.94 -17.72 -21.41
CA HIS A 104 21.11 -16.86 -21.33
C HIS A 104 20.98 -15.73 -20.30
N LYS A 105 19.93 -15.75 -19.47
CA LYS A 105 19.62 -14.77 -18.41
C LYS A 105 19.27 -13.36 -18.93
N ASN A 106 18.84 -13.24 -20.19
CA ASN A 106 18.29 -11.98 -20.69
C ASN A 106 16.86 -11.81 -20.19
N PRO A 107 16.45 -10.62 -19.71
CA PRO A 107 15.10 -10.38 -19.22
C PRO A 107 14.09 -10.46 -20.36
N VAL A 108 12.94 -11.09 -20.10
CA VAL A 108 11.79 -11.14 -21.01
C VAL A 108 10.68 -10.27 -20.42
N ARG A 109 10.17 -9.33 -21.21
CA ARG A 109 9.13 -8.37 -20.76
C ARG A 109 7.74 -8.76 -21.28
N ALA A 110 6.69 -8.32 -20.61
CA ALA A 110 5.30 -8.54 -21.04
C ALA A 110 5.02 -7.96 -22.45
N GLY A 111 5.67 -6.86 -22.84
CA GLY A 111 5.57 -6.30 -24.19
C GLY A 111 6.06 -7.23 -25.30
N ALA A 112 6.91 -8.23 -25.00
CA ALA A 112 7.31 -9.24 -25.98
C ALA A 112 6.14 -10.12 -26.45
N PHE A 113 5.04 -10.15 -25.69
CA PHE A 113 3.83 -10.91 -25.97
C PHE A 113 2.70 -10.04 -26.51
N LYS A 114 2.93 -8.72 -26.72
CA LYS A 114 1.91 -7.74 -27.12
C LYS A 114 0.68 -7.76 -26.19
N ALA A 115 0.93 -7.98 -24.90
CA ALA A 115 -0.13 -8.19 -23.90
C ALA A 115 -0.73 -6.86 -23.39
N GLU A 116 0.04 -5.77 -23.45
CA GLU A 116 -0.24 -4.50 -22.77
C GLU A 116 -1.62 -3.92 -23.08
N GLY A 117 -2.05 -3.92 -24.34
CA GLY A 117 -3.36 -3.38 -24.73
C GLY A 117 -4.52 -4.21 -24.17
N ALA A 118 -4.40 -5.54 -24.17
CA ALA A 118 -5.41 -6.42 -23.60
C ALA A 118 -5.48 -6.31 -22.08
N LEU A 119 -4.31 -6.20 -21.42
CA LEU A 119 -4.21 -5.98 -19.98
C LEU A 119 -4.83 -4.63 -19.58
N ALA A 120 -4.50 -3.55 -20.30
CA ALA A 120 -5.05 -2.23 -20.02
C ALA A 120 -6.55 -2.16 -20.29
N ALA A 121 -7.04 -2.84 -21.33
CA ALA A 121 -8.48 -2.93 -21.61
C ALA A 121 -9.26 -3.56 -20.44
N LEU A 122 -8.73 -4.62 -19.82
CA LEU A 122 -9.32 -5.23 -18.62
C LEU A 122 -9.33 -4.28 -17.42
N LEU A 123 -8.39 -3.34 -17.35
CA LEU A 123 -8.21 -2.40 -16.25
C LEU A 123 -8.87 -1.03 -16.51
N LYS A 124 -9.46 -0.81 -17.69
CA LYS A 124 -9.96 0.50 -18.13
C LYS A 124 -10.91 1.15 -17.14
N ASP A 125 -11.91 0.41 -16.67
CA ASP A 125 -12.88 0.93 -15.69
C ASP A 125 -12.32 0.90 -14.28
N ALA A 126 -11.53 -0.11 -13.94
CA ALA A 126 -10.85 -0.24 -12.65
C ALA A 126 -9.77 0.83 -12.40
N LEU A 127 -9.42 1.64 -13.40
CA LEU A 127 -8.51 2.78 -13.24
C LEU A 127 -9.23 4.03 -12.69
N LYS A 128 -10.57 4.04 -12.69
CA LYS A 128 -11.39 5.18 -12.26
C LYS A 128 -11.54 5.15 -10.72
N PRO A 129 -11.16 6.22 -9.99
CA PRO A 129 -11.35 6.28 -8.54
C PRO A 129 -12.82 6.12 -8.11
N ASN A 130 -13.05 5.33 -7.06
CA ASN A 130 -14.39 5.08 -6.54
C ASN A 130 -14.76 6.09 -5.46
N LEU A 131 -15.78 6.91 -5.72
CA LEU A 131 -16.31 7.86 -4.73
C LEU A 131 -17.28 7.16 -3.78
N VAL A 132 -17.05 7.34 -2.48
CA VAL A 132 -17.93 6.97 -1.38
C VAL A 132 -18.01 8.14 -0.39
N GLN A 133 -18.62 7.92 0.76
CA GLN A 133 -18.73 8.95 1.81
C GLN A 133 -18.41 8.38 3.19
N THR A 134 -17.96 9.25 4.10
CA THR A 134 -17.85 8.95 5.54
C THR A 134 -19.23 8.92 6.19
N LEU A 135 -19.31 8.54 7.48
CA LEU A 135 -20.56 8.57 8.25
C LEU A 135 -21.18 9.98 8.36
N GLU A 136 -20.36 11.02 8.19
CA GLU A 136 -20.78 12.43 8.20
C GLU A 136 -20.84 13.01 6.78
N ASN A 137 -21.05 12.17 5.77
CA ASN A 137 -21.27 12.53 4.37
C ASN A 137 -20.11 13.29 3.70
N ASN A 138 -18.89 13.23 4.25
CA ASN A 138 -17.72 13.82 3.60
C ASN A 138 -17.24 12.89 2.47
N PRO A 139 -16.85 13.43 1.31
CA PRO A 139 -16.43 12.62 0.16
C PRO A 139 -15.13 11.86 0.47
N ALA A 140 -15.05 10.60 0.04
CA ALA A 140 -13.86 9.77 0.18
C ALA A 140 -13.62 8.94 -1.08
N PHE A 141 -12.38 8.90 -1.55
CA PHE A 141 -11.98 7.97 -2.61
C PHE A 141 -11.35 6.71 -2.03
N VAL A 142 -11.86 5.54 -2.43
CA VAL A 142 -11.26 4.23 -2.10
C VAL A 142 -10.80 3.59 -3.40
N HIS A 143 -9.48 3.60 -3.65
CA HIS A 143 -8.96 3.14 -4.94
C HIS A 143 -7.51 2.62 -4.85
N GLY A 144 -7.32 1.38 -5.31
CA GLY A 144 -6.06 0.66 -5.17
C GLY A 144 -5.84 0.09 -3.76
N GLY A 145 -4.83 -0.77 -3.64
CA GLY A 145 -4.48 -1.41 -2.36
C GLY A 145 -3.28 -2.35 -2.48
N PRO A 146 -2.07 -1.85 -2.82
CA PRO A 146 -0.88 -2.66 -2.89
C PRO A 146 -0.37 -2.95 -1.49
N PHE A 147 0.38 -4.04 -1.32
CA PHE A 147 1.09 -4.26 -0.07
C PHE A 147 2.12 -3.17 0.22
N ALA A 148 2.40 -2.95 1.51
CA ALA A 148 3.39 -1.99 2.00
C ALA A 148 4.78 -2.62 2.26
N ASN A 149 4.95 -3.94 2.09
CA ASN A 149 6.25 -4.62 2.19
C ASN A 149 6.92 -4.79 0.81
N ILE A 150 6.31 -5.55 -0.10
CA ILE A 150 6.81 -5.81 -1.45
C ILE A 150 6.44 -4.72 -2.47
N ALA A 151 5.58 -3.79 -2.08
CA ALA A 151 5.20 -2.62 -2.86
C ALA A 151 5.15 -1.38 -1.94
N HIS A 152 4.52 -0.29 -2.43
CA HIS A 152 4.59 1.04 -1.81
C HIS A 152 3.43 1.35 -0.83
N GLY A 153 2.43 0.48 -0.69
CA GLY A 153 1.45 0.58 0.39
C GLY A 153 0.53 1.80 0.36
N CYS A 154 0.28 2.42 -0.79
CA CYS A 154 -0.57 3.62 -0.90
C CYS A 154 -1.77 3.38 -1.83
N ASN A 155 -2.83 4.16 -1.64
CA ASN A 155 -3.89 4.28 -2.63
C ASN A 155 -3.35 4.85 -3.96
N SER A 156 -4.14 4.79 -5.03
CA SER A 156 -3.67 5.20 -6.36
C SER A 156 -3.28 6.68 -6.48
N ALA A 157 -2.30 6.97 -7.34
CA ALA A 157 -1.91 8.31 -7.73
C ALA A 157 -3.05 9.08 -8.39
N ILE A 158 -3.85 8.44 -9.25
CA ILE A 158 -5.00 9.09 -9.92
C ILE A 158 -6.03 9.57 -8.89
N ALA A 159 -6.38 8.75 -7.88
CA ALA A 159 -7.31 9.16 -6.84
C ALA A 159 -6.79 10.36 -6.03
N THR A 160 -5.51 10.34 -5.60
CA THR A 160 -4.92 11.46 -4.88
C THR A 160 -4.87 12.74 -5.74
N LYS A 161 -4.47 12.64 -7.01
CA LYS A 161 -4.41 13.78 -7.92
C LYS A 161 -5.79 14.35 -8.24
N LEU A 162 -6.80 13.48 -8.40
CA LEU A 162 -8.17 13.91 -8.61
C LEU A 162 -8.71 14.65 -7.37
N ALA A 163 -8.50 14.09 -6.18
CA ALA A 163 -8.88 14.74 -4.92
C ALA A 163 -8.26 16.14 -4.78
N LEU A 164 -6.97 16.29 -5.11
CA LEU A 164 -6.25 17.57 -5.04
C LEU A 164 -6.78 18.63 -6.03
N LYS A 165 -7.55 18.21 -7.04
CA LYS A 165 -8.23 19.14 -7.97
C LYS A 165 -9.64 19.50 -7.56
N LEU A 166 -10.23 18.76 -6.61
CA LEU A 166 -11.63 18.87 -6.21
C LEU A 166 -11.81 19.37 -4.77
N SER A 167 -10.73 19.51 -4.00
CA SER A 167 -10.81 19.82 -2.57
C SER A 167 -9.62 20.67 -2.14
N ASP A 168 -9.84 21.54 -1.16
CA ASP A 168 -8.80 22.41 -0.59
C ASP A 168 -7.77 21.61 0.22
N TYR A 169 -8.23 20.56 0.94
CA TYR A 169 -7.38 19.63 1.69
C TYR A 169 -7.67 18.20 1.26
N VAL A 170 -6.60 17.41 1.13
CA VAL A 170 -6.66 15.98 0.82
C VAL A 170 -5.88 15.21 1.86
N VAL A 171 -6.60 14.42 2.66
CA VAL A 171 -5.98 13.48 3.60
C VAL A 171 -5.80 12.14 2.91
N THR A 172 -4.58 11.62 2.92
CA THR A 172 -4.23 10.28 2.41
C THR A 172 -3.33 9.58 3.42
N GLU A 173 -3.21 8.27 3.28
CA GLU A 173 -2.40 7.44 4.17
C GLU A 173 -1.49 6.48 3.40
N ALA A 174 -0.56 5.86 4.13
CA ALA A 174 0.30 4.78 3.66
C ALA A 174 0.37 3.68 4.72
N GLY A 175 0.42 2.42 4.28
CA GLY A 175 0.37 1.25 5.16
C GLY A 175 1.64 1.04 6.01
N PHE A 176 1.47 0.37 7.16
CA PHE A 176 2.51 0.20 8.20
C PHE A 176 2.95 1.52 8.85
N GLY A 177 4.13 1.55 9.48
CA GLY A 177 4.69 2.73 10.12
C GLY A 177 5.38 3.66 9.12
N ALA A 178 5.82 4.83 9.60
CA ALA A 178 6.49 5.82 8.76
C ALA A 178 7.88 5.37 8.24
N ASP A 179 8.44 4.31 8.81
CA ASP A 179 9.66 3.62 8.35
C ASP A 179 9.46 2.80 7.06
N LEU A 180 8.22 2.44 6.72
CA LEU A 180 7.89 1.71 5.49
C LEU A 180 6.90 2.49 4.62
N GLY A 181 5.71 2.78 5.14
CA GLY A 181 4.63 3.41 4.37
C GLY A 181 4.99 4.82 3.96
N ALA A 182 5.35 5.67 4.93
CA ALA A 182 5.65 7.07 4.66
C ALA A 182 6.91 7.21 3.79
N GLU A 183 7.99 6.48 4.09
CA GLU A 183 9.20 6.46 3.25
C GLU A 183 8.86 6.15 1.79
N LYS A 184 8.11 5.06 1.53
CA LYS A 184 7.70 4.69 0.16
C LYS A 184 6.72 5.68 -0.44
N PHE A 185 5.87 6.32 0.36
CA PHE A 185 5.01 7.39 -0.11
C PHE A 185 5.85 8.56 -0.64
N PHE A 186 6.84 9.04 0.12
CA PHE A 186 7.72 10.13 -0.31
C PHE A 186 8.66 9.72 -1.45
N ASP A 187 9.42 8.64 -1.28
CA ASP A 187 10.49 8.25 -2.21
C ASP A 187 9.99 7.56 -3.47
N ILE A 188 8.78 6.98 -3.47
CA ILE A 188 8.19 6.33 -4.66
C ILE A 188 7.01 7.12 -5.19
N LYS A 189 5.92 7.23 -4.43
CA LYS A 189 4.66 7.80 -4.94
C LYS A 189 4.79 9.29 -5.25
N CYS A 190 5.29 10.10 -4.32
CA CYS A 190 5.44 11.55 -4.51
C CYS A 190 6.38 11.88 -5.67
N ARG A 191 7.55 11.23 -5.71
CA ARG A 191 8.51 11.39 -6.80
C ARG A 191 7.94 11.02 -8.18
N GLN A 192 7.20 9.91 -8.30
CA GLN A 192 6.66 9.48 -9.59
C GLN A 192 5.39 10.23 -10.01
N ALA A 193 4.54 10.63 -9.06
CA ALA A 193 3.27 11.28 -9.35
C ALA A 193 3.35 12.83 -9.34
N GLY A 194 4.48 13.39 -8.90
CA GLY A 194 4.70 14.83 -8.75
C GLY A 194 3.88 15.42 -7.60
N LEU A 195 3.83 14.73 -6.45
CA LEU A 195 3.09 15.17 -5.27
C LEU A 195 4.05 15.80 -4.25
N HIS A 196 3.58 16.84 -3.58
CA HIS A 196 4.32 17.56 -2.54
C HIS A 196 3.43 17.64 -1.30
N PRO A 197 3.63 16.78 -0.30
CA PRO A 197 2.82 16.80 0.93
C PRO A 197 3.15 18.04 1.77
N ASP A 198 2.13 18.81 2.15
CA ASP A 198 2.28 20.03 2.95
C ASP A 198 2.51 19.74 4.45
N MET A 199 1.97 18.61 4.94
CA MET A 199 2.11 18.18 6.33
C MET A 199 1.98 16.66 6.45
N ALA A 200 2.59 16.09 7.49
CA ALA A 200 2.44 14.70 7.88
C ALA A 200 1.86 14.57 9.30
N VAL A 201 0.80 13.76 9.43
CA VAL A 201 0.22 13.37 10.72
C VAL A 201 0.75 12.00 11.11
N ILE A 202 1.42 11.91 12.26
CA ILE A 202 1.94 10.65 12.81
C ILE A 202 0.99 10.18 13.91
N VAL A 203 0.27 9.09 13.65
CA VAL A 203 -0.69 8.54 14.62
C VAL A 203 0.03 7.70 15.66
N ALA A 204 -0.32 7.89 16.93
CA ALA A 204 0.18 7.13 18.07
C ALA A 204 -0.95 6.77 19.04
N THR A 205 -0.70 5.80 19.92
CA THR A 205 -1.59 5.43 21.05
C THR A 205 -0.73 5.17 22.29
N VAL A 206 -1.28 5.45 23.47
CA VAL A 206 -0.61 5.16 24.75
C VAL A 206 -0.24 3.67 24.84
N ARG A 207 -1.16 2.79 24.50
CA ARG A 207 -0.94 1.33 24.47
C ARG A 207 0.19 0.89 23.54
N ALA A 208 0.31 1.47 22.35
CA ALA A 208 1.41 1.13 21.44
C ALA A 208 2.76 1.58 21.99
N LEU A 209 2.81 2.76 22.62
CA LEU A 209 4.03 3.24 23.29
C LEU A 209 4.39 2.36 24.48
N LYS A 210 3.43 1.93 25.30
CA LYS A 210 3.67 0.95 26.38
C LYS A 210 4.26 -0.36 25.85
N PHE A 211 3.74 -0.87 24.74
CA PHE A 211 4.27 -2.06 24.08
C PHE A 211 5.72 -1.86 23.62
N HIS A 212 6.03 -0.73 22.95
CA HIS A 212 7.41 -0.36 22.60
C HIS A 212 8.31 -0.12 23.81
N GLY A 213 7.73 0.23 24.96
CA GLY A 213 8.40 0.35 26.26
C GLY A 213 8.64 -0.96 27.01
N GLY A 214 8.31 -2.09 26.38
CA GLY A 214 8.60 -3.44 26.86
C GLY A 214 7.43 -4.18 27.53
N MET A 215 6.23 -3.60 27.56
CA MET A 215 5.06 -4.30 28.10
C MET A 215 4.57 -5.42 27.18
N ALA A 216 4.14 -6.53 27.75
CA ALA A 216 3.53 -7.61 26.99
C ALA A 216 2.15 -7.20 26.47
N LYS A 217 1.74 -7.77 25.33
CA LYS A 217 0.47 -7.46 24.67
C LYS A 217 -0.76 -7.68 25.58
N GLY A 218 -0.68 -8.65 26.50
CA GLY A 218 -1.76 -8.97 27.44
C GLY A 218 -1.96 -7.95 28.55
N ASP A 219 -0.96 -7.10 28.83
CA ASP A 219 -0.93 -6.23 30.01
C ASP A 219 -1.19 -4.75 29.69
N LEU A 220 -1.45 -4.42 28.42
CA LEU A 220 -1.50 -3.04 27.93
C LEU A 220 -2.66 -2.19 28.50
N GLU A 221 -3.64 -2.81 29.16
CA GLU A 221 -4.74 -2.10 29.83
C GLU A 221 -4.33 -1.50 31.18
N GLY A 222 -3.27 -2.01 31.82
CA GLY A 222 -2.75 -1.44 33.07
C GLY A 222 -2.04 -0.11 32.84
N SER A 223 -2.24 0.86 33.75
CA SER A 223 -1.57 2.17 33.68
C SER A 223 -0.08 2.04 33.98
N ASP A 224 0.78 2.52 33.07
CA ASP A 224 2.24 2.59 33.26
C ASP A 224 2.85 3.73 32.42
N ALA A 225 2.85 4.94 32.98
CA ALA A 225 3.50 6.10 32.36
C ALA A 225 5.03 5.91 32.19
N GLY A 226 5.65 5.05 33.00
CA GLY A 226 7.06 4.68 32.85
C GLY A 226 7.30 3.89 31.57
N ALA A 227 6.44 2.93 31.24
CA ALA A 227 6.48 2.20 29.97
C ALA A 227 6.21 3.12 28.79
N VAL A 228 5.24 4.04 28.89
CA VAL A 228 5.02 5.06 27.85
C VAL A 228 6.31 5.83 27.58
N ARG A 229 6.98 6.33 28.63
CA ARG A 229 8.24 7.08 28.51
C ARG A 229 9.35 6.26 27.85
N ARG A 230 9.46 4.96 28.17
CA ARG A 230 10.43 4.05 27.53
C ARG A 230 10.09 3.76 26.06
N GLY A 231 8.83 3.87 25.65
CA GLY A 231 8.37 3.67 24.28
C GLY A 231 8.47 4.90 23.37
N LEU A 232 8.52 6.10 23.93
CA LEU A 232 8.66 7.36 23.18
C LEU A 232 9.77 7.39 22.13
N PRO A 233 10.95 6.76 22.32
CA PRO A 233 11.99 6.71 21.29
C PRO A 233 11.52 6.17 19.93
N ASN A 234 10.51 5.28 19.90
CA ASN A 234 9.93 4.83 18.64
C ASN A 234 9.21 5.99 17.90
N LEU A 235 8.33 6.71 18.60
CA LEU A 235 7.63 7.88 18.05
C LEU A 235 8.61 8.97 17.63
N TRP A 236 9.61 9.28 18.47
CA TRP A 236 10.64 10.26 18.15
C TRP A 236 11.44 9.91 16.90
N ARG A 237 11.73 8.62 16.68
CA ARG A 237 12.39 8.16 15.45
C ARG A 237 11.53 8.43 14.23
N HIS A 238 10.23 8.14 14.29
CA HIS A 238 9.32 8.41 13.18
C HIS A 238 9.19 9.91 12.88
N VAL A 239 9.05 10.75 13.92
CA VAL A 239 9.07 12.21 13.78
C VAL A 239 10.37 12.69 13.10
N SER A 240 11.52 12.24 13.60
CA SER A 240 12.82 12.59 13.03
C SER A 240 12.94 12.16 11.56
N ASN A 241 12.43 10.98 11.20
CA ASN A 241 12.44 10.50 9.82
C ASN A 241 11.57 11.38 8.91
N ILE A 242 10.37 11.77 9.34
CA ILE A 242 9.51 12.66 8.56
C ILE A 242 10.18 14.03 8.36
N ASN A 243 10.78 14.60 9.41
CA ASN A 243 11.46 15.88 9.33
C ASN A 243 12.63 15.87 8.31
N ARG A 244 13.25 14.71 8.05
CA ARG A 244 14.30 14.57 7.03
C ARG A 244 13.79 14.73 5.60
N PHE A 245 12.48 14.54 5.36
CA PHE A 245 11.85 14.84 4.08
C PHE A 245 11.50 16.33 3.92
N GLY A 246 11.78 17.17 4.94
CA GLY A 246 11.47 18.60 4.92
C GLY A 246 9.98 18.92 5.07
N VAL A 247 9.17 17.94 5.50
CA VAL A 247 7.72 18.10 5.69
C VAL A 247 7.41 18.34 7.17
N PRO A 248 6.64 19.39 7.53
CA PRO A 248 6.16 19.60 8.89
C PRO A 248 5.42 18.36 9.42
N SER A 249 5.61 18.04 10.70
CA SER A 249 4.96 16.90 11.34
C SER A 249 4.18 17.28 12.60
N ILE A 250 3.06 16.60 12.80
CA ILE A 250 2.23 16.69 14.02
C ILE A 250 1.86 15.27 14.48
N VAL A 251 1.76 15.07 15.79
CA VAL A 251 1.34 13.78 16.36
C VAL A 251 -0.16 13.82 16.66
N ALA A 252 -0.89 12.83 16.16
CA ALA A 252 -2.27 12.55 16.56
C ALA A 252 -2.28 11.40 17.56
N LEU A 253 -2.60 11.69 18.82
CA LEU A 253 -2.70 10.70 19.88
C LEU A 253 -4.14 10.22 20.01
N ASN A 254 -4.44 9.05 19.45
CA ASN A 254 -5.78 8.48 19.54
C ASN A 254 -6.03 7.96 20.97
N ARG A 255 -7.03 8.55 21.65
CA ARG A 255 -7.38 8.21 23.03
C ARG A 255 -8.17 6.91 23.11
N PHE A 256 -7.79 6.05 24.04
CA PHE A 256 -8.57 4.87 24.45
C PHE A 256 -9.14 5.05 25.85
N ARG A 257 -10.20 4.29 26.17
CA ARG A 257 -10.89 4.33 27.48
C ARG A 257 -9.97 4.01 28.67
N SER A 258 -8.96 3.17 28.45
CA SER A 258 -8.00 2.76 29.48
C SER A 258 -6.88 3.77 29.71
N ASP A 259 -6.73 4.77 28.84
CA ASP A 259 -5.61 5.70 28.89
C ASP A 259 -5.84 6.70 30.02
N THR A 260 -4.86 6.82 30.92
CA THR A 260 -4.92 7.79 32.01
C THR A 260 -4.44 9.16 31.55
N ASP A 261 -4.88 10.23 32.22
CA ASP A 261 -4.43 11.58 31.92
C ASP A 261 -2.91 11.74 32.15
N GLU A 262 -2.33 10.98 33.09
CA GLU A 262 -0.88 10.94 33.32
C GLU A 262 -0.12 10.33 32.13
N GLU A 263 -0.61 9.23 31.58
CA GLU A 263 -0.03 8.60 30.40
C GLU A 263 -0.13 9.50 29.17
N ILE A 264 -1.29 10.14 28.97
CA ILE A 264 -1.52 11.12 27.89
C ILE A 264 -0.55 12.29 28.03
N GLN A 265 -0.43 12.87 29.23
CA GLN A 265 0.48 13.98 29.47
C GLN A 265 1.94 13.57 29.23
N THR A 266 2.31 12.35 29.59
CA THR A 266 3.66 11.81 29.32
C THR A 266 3.98 11.79 27.82
N VAL A 267 2.99 11.48 26.96
CA VAL A 267 3.17 11.56 25.51
C VAL A 267 3.31 13.01 25.05
N ILE A 268 2.43 13.90 25.52
CA ILE A 268 2.43 15.32 25.15
C ILE A 268 3.77 15.97 25.52
N ASP A 269 4.23 15.79 26.75
CA ASP A 269 5.52 16.30 27.23
C ASP A 269 6.68 15.71 26.42
N GLY A 270 6.60 14.42 26.10
CA GLY A 270 7.57 13.72 25.27
C GLY A 270 7.68 14.27 23.85
N CYS A 271 6.56 14.64 23.23
CA CYS A 271 6.54 15.30 21.92
C CYS A 271 7.04 16.75 22.01
N HIS A 272 6.62 17.49 23.05
CA HIS A 272 7.04 18.87 23.28
C HIS A 272 8.57 18.97 23.46
N ALA A 273 9.18 18.00 24.16
CA ALA A 273 10.63 17.94 24.36
C ALA A 273 11.45 17.84 23.05
N ILE A 274 10.84 17.38 21.96
CA ILE A 274 11.46 17.33 20.62
C ILE A 274 10.90 18.38 19.66
N GLY A 275 10.15 19.36 20.17
CA GLY A 275 9.61 20.47 19.40
C GLY A 275 8.42 20.11 18.49
N VAL A 276 7.69 19.02 18.77
CA VAL A 276 6.52 18.59 17.99
C VAL A 276 5.25 18.64 18.83
N LYS A 277 4.17 19.14 18.22
CA LYS A 277 2.85 19.19 18.84
C LYS A 277 2.20 17.81 18.82
N ALA A 278 1.61 17.40 19.95
CA ALA A 278 0.75 16.23 20.04
C ALA A 278 -0.69 16.69 20.35
N ILE A 279 -1.65 16.21 19.56
CA ILE A 279 -3.07 16.49 19.72
C ILE A 279 -3.81 15.20 20.09
N VAL A 280 -4.52 15.22 21.23
CA VAL A 280 -5.40 14.13 21.61
C VAL A 280 -6.60 14.09 20.67
N CYS A 281 -6.90 12.89 20.16
CA CYS A 281 -7.95 12.66 19.19
C CYS A 281 -8.97 11.65 19.72
N GLU A 282 -10.26 12.02 19.65
CA GLU A 282 -11.40 11.24 20.14
C GLU A 282 -12.43 10.99 19.03
N HIS A 283 -12.04 11.11 17.75
CA HIS A 283 -12.97 11.00 16.62
C HIS A 283 -13.65 9.63 16.50
N TRP A 284 -13.04 8.57 17.05
CA TRP A 284 -13.68 7.26 17.11
C TRP A 284 -14.97 7.28 17.97
N SER A 285 -14.98 8.01 19.09
CA SER A 285 -16.15 8.11 19.97
C SER A 285 -17.02 9.33 19.67
N ASN A 286 -16.44 10.41 19.15
CA ASN A 286 -17.08 11.73 19.06
C ASN A 286 -17.22 12.26 17.62
N GLY A 287 -16.92 11.46 16.59
CA GLY A 287 -17.00 11.89 15.18
C GLY A 287 -16.08 13.07 14.87
N SER A 288 -16.49 13.95 13.97
CA SER A 288 -15.72 15.15 13.57
C SER A 288 -15.27 16.01 14.76
N ARG A 289 -16.14 16.20 15.75
CA ARG A 289 -15.84 16.97 16.98
C ARG A 289 -14.59 16.48 17.69
N GLY A 290 -14.32 15.17 17.64
CA GLY A 290 -13.16 14.55 18.28
C GLY A 290 -11.83 14.72 17.53
N ALA A 291 -11.81 15.38 16.37
CA ALA A 291 -10.60 15.67 15.61
C ALA A 291 -10.47 17.15 15.19
N GLU A 292 -11.34 18.04 15.68
CA GLU A 292 -11.31 19.45 15.28
C GLU A 292 -10.00 20.16 15.66
N ASP A 293 -9.43 19.87 16.83
CA ASP A 293 -8.16 20.48 17.25
C ASP A 293 -6.99 20.00 16.39
N LEU A 294 -7.06 18.75 15.89
CA LEU A 294 -6.10 18.25 14.93
C LEU A 294 -6.28 18.96 13.60
N ALA A 295 -7.52 19.06 13.11
CA ALA A 295 -7.83 19.76 11.87
C ALA A 295 -7.37 21.23 11.89
N ARG A 296 -7.64 21.96 12.97
CA ARG A 296 -7.17 23.35 13.17
C ARG A 296 -5.64 23.48 13.24
N ALA A 297 -4.95 22.44 13.69
CA ALA A 297 -3.50 22.45 13.77
C ALA A 297 -2.82 22.06 12.44
N VAL A 298 -3.56 21.39 11.54
CA VAL A 298 -3.10 21.01 10.20
C VAL A 298 -3.43 22.08 9.15
N ALA A 299 -4.58 22.76 9.30
CA ALA A 299 -5.05 23.79 8.39
C ALA A 299 -4.15 25.03 8.40
#